data_AF-A0A8E9YC31-F1
#
_entry.id   AF-A0A8E9YC31-F1
#
_cell.length_a   1.000
_cell.length_b   1.000
_cell.length_c   1.000
_cell.angle_alpha   90.00
_cell.angle_beta   90.00
_cell.angle_gamma   90.00
#
_symmetry.space_group_name_H-M   'P 1'
#
loop_
_entity.id
_entity.type
_entity.pdbx_description
1 polymer ?
#
loop_
_entity_poly.entity_id
_entity_poly.type
_entity_poly.pdbx_seq_one_letter_code
_entity_poly.pdbx_strand_id
1 'polypeptide(L)'
;MKKNETDEHFDKLIKNFSLRSPIFISEIDFFLNNGYHYNDAELHDLIHKKNHDITTKRLEQKISSAWHLYQDSFKNNDNEFISTLSSILNTELTNIPLNSFDSIVDMLRNFDVNCDEYINNYFVDIDKRIDLSNRRLGYFLGDLRCQDIQERLKETIRKLKESNRNITSIAIDLAQTNGWNPEDINYLNSFSTHDFVIWIKEQENNSVDLVRNGLLKFRNIQNNDPIYEEITNKVIEALKVIALESKINQLRVKNIFKIDINEQ
;
A
#
# COMPACT_ATOMS: atom_id res chain seq x y z
N MET A 1 7.56 -53.75 2.78
CA MET A 1 8.46 -53.02 3.69
C MET A 1 7.65 -52.65 4.93
N LYS A 2 8.04 -53.10 6.11
CA LYS A 2 7.34 -52.80 7.37
C LYS A 2 7.66 -51.35 7.75
N LYS A 3 6.64 -50.53 7.97
CA LYS A 3 6.77 -49.20 8.58
C LYS A 3 7.39 -49.39 9.97
N ASN A 4 8.43 -48.63 10.33
CA ASN A 4 9.08 -48.77 11.63
C ASN A 4 8.14 -48.24 12.73
N GLU A 5 8.17 -48.83 13.92
CA GLU A 5 7.34 -48.40 15.08
C GLU A 5 7.54 -46.91 15.44
N THR A 6 8.73 -46.37 15.14
CA THR A 6 9.06 -44.95 15.31
C THR A 6 8.19 -44.04 14.43
N ASP A 7 7.88 -44.47 13.20
CA ASP A 7 7.06 -43.71 12.25
C ASP A 7 5.59 -43.65 12.71
N GLU A 8 5.07 -44.72 13.31
CA GLU A 8 3.70 -44.73 13.86
C GLU A 8 3.55 -43.84 15.09
N HIS A 9 4.58 -43.76 15.94
CA HIS A 9 4.58 -42.90 17.12
C HIS A 9 4.66 -41.41 16.72
N PHE A 10 5.45 -41.10 15.70
CA PHE A 10 5.56 -39.75 15.15
C PHE A 10 4.27 -39.32 14.43
N ASP A 11 3.67 -40.21 13.63
CA ASP A 11 2.35 -39.98 13.00
C ASP A 11 1.25 -39.69 14.03
N LYS A 12 1.27 -40.38 15.18
CA LYS A 12 0.36 -40.12 16.30
C LYS A 12 0.60 -38.76 16.96
N LEU A 13 1.87 -38.35 17.13
CA LEU A 13 2.22 -37.03 17.66
C LEU A 13 1.76 -35.91 16.72
N ILE A 14 1.97 -36.05 15.41
CA ILE A 14 1.50 -35.09 14.39
C ILE A 14 -0.03 -34.92 14.47
N LYS A 15 -0.77 -36.04 14.54
CA LYS A 15 -2.24 -36.02 14.68
C LYS A 15 -2.71 -35.36 15.97
N ASN A 16 -2.04 -35.63 17.09
CA ASN A 16 -2.44 -35.11 18.40
C ASN A 16 -2.07 -33.63 18.59
N PHE A 17 -0.94 -33.18 18.05
CA PHE A 17 -0.48 -31.80 18.20
C PHE A 17 -1.07 -30.82 17.19
N SER A 18 -1.82 -31.29 16.18
CA SER A 18 -2.35 -30.41 15.12
C SER A 18 -1.26 -29.48 14.57
N LEU A 19 -0.07 -30.02 14.28
CA LEU A 19 1.00 -29.27 13.64
C LEU A 19 0.56 -28.96 12.20
N ARG A 20 -0.15 -27.84 12.02
CA ARG A 20 -0.87 -27.50 10.79
C ARG A 20 0.03 -27.01 9.65
N SER A 21 1.36 -26.92 9.84
CA SER A 21 2.27 -26.47 8.78
C SER A 21 3.18 -27.61 8.31
N PRO A 22 3.08 -28.02 7.03
CA PRO A 22 3.99 -29.00 6.43
C PRO A 22 5.46 -28.60 6.58
N ILE A 23 5.77 -27.30 6.56
CA ILE A 23 7.13 -26.73 6.65
C ILE A 23 7.75 -27.01 8.03
N PHE A 24 6.98 -26.86 9.12
CA PHE A 24 7.50 -27.17 10.45
C PHE A 24 7.74 -28.67 10.64
N ILE A 25 6.89 -29.51 10.04
CA ILE A 25 7.04 -30.97 10.11
C ILE A 25 8.28 -31.40 9.35
N SER A 26 8.49 -30.91 8.12
CA SER A 26 9.65 -31.26 7.31
C SER A 26 10.96 -30.84 7.97
N GLU A 27 10.99 -29.67 8.61
CA GLU A 27 12.18 -29.17 9.30
C GLU A 27 12.48 -29.92 10.60
N ILE A 28 11.45 -30.28 11.37
CA ILE A 28 11.61 -31.12 12.56
C ILE A 28 12.09 -32.52 12.13
N ASP A 29 11.49 -33.10 11.10
CA ASP A 29 11.90 -34.40 10.55
C ASP A 29 13.34 -34.38 10.05
N PHE A 30 13.73 -33.33 9.33
CA PHE A 30 15.11 -33.16 8.87
C PHE A 30 16.09 -33.08 10.04
N PHE A 31 15.79 -32.24 11.05
CA PHE A 31 16.62 -32.10 12.23
C PHE A 31 16.76 -33.42 13.00
N LEU A 32 15.66 -34.14 13.21
CA LEU A 32 15.68 -35.42 13.92
C LEU A 32 16.49 -36.48 13.18
N ASN A 33 16.45 -36.49 11.84
CA ASN A 33 17.18 -37.45 11.03
C ASN A 33 18.66 -37.10 10.84
N ASN A 34 19.03 -35.82 10.87
CA ASN A 34 20.37 -35.36 10.49
C ASN A 34 21.16 -34.72 11.63
N GLY A 35 20.51 -34.33 12.74
CA GLY A 35 21.15 -33.73 13.91
C GLY A 35 21.54 -32.25 13.76
N TYR A 36 21.17 -31.60 12.65
CA TYR A 36 21.39 -30.17 12.40
C TYR A 36 20.24 -29.56 11.59
N HIS A 37 20.08 -28.24 11.66
CA HIS A 37 19.12 -27.49 10.87
C HIS A 37 19.77 -26.97 9.58
N TYR A 38 19.03 -26.98 8.47
CA TYR A 38 19.40 -26.18 7.31
C TYR A 38 19.01 -24.72 7.55
N ASN A 39 19.80 -23.76 7.06
CA ASN A 39 19.42 -22.35 7.15
C ASN A 39 18.32 -22.06 6.12
N ASP A 40 17.09 -22.47 6.44
CA ASP A 40 15.93 -22.29 5.60
C ASP A 40 15.29 -20.91 5.85
N ALA A 41 15.38 -20.05 4.84
CA ALA A 41 14.74 -18.75 4.85
C ALA A 41 13.21 -18.87 4.95
N GLU A 42 12.61 -19.93 4.38
CA GLU A 42 11.16 -20.13 4.41
C GLU A 42 10.66 -20.43 5.84
N LEU A 43 11.39 -21.27 6.59
CA LEU A 43 11.09 -21.52 8.00
C LEU A 43 11.20 -20.23 8.83
N HIS A 44 12.25 -19.44 8.60
CA HIS A 44 12.46 -18.20 9.33
C HIS A 44 11.31 -17.21 9.10
N ASP A 45 10.93 -17.01 7.84
CA ASP A 45 9.81 -16.15 7.45
C ASP A 45 8.48 -16.66 8.03
N LEU A 46 8.27 -17.97 8.04
CA LEU A 46 7.07 -18.57 8.63
C LEU A 46 6.99 -18.34 10.14
N ILE A 47 8.11 -18.51 10.86
CA ILE A 47 8.19 -18.23 12.31
C ILE A 47 7.89 -16.76 12.58
N HIS A 48 8.52 -15.84 11.85
CA HIS A 48 8.28 -14.40 11.99
C HIS A 48 6.82 -14.05 11.77
N LYS A 49 6.21 -14.58 10.71
CA LYS A 49 4.79 -14.39 10.42
C LYS A 49 3.91 -14.91 11.55
N LYS A 50 4.19 -16.10 12.09
CA LYS A 50 3.40 -16.67 13.20
C LYS A 50 3.55 -15.89 14.50
N ASN A 51 4.74 -15.43 14.82
CA ASN A 51 4.97 -14.58 15.99
C ASN A 51 4.27 -13.23 15.86
N HIS A 52 4.27 -12.66 14.64
CA HIS A 52 3.50 -11.46 14.34
C HIS A 52 1.99 -11.71 14.50
N ASP A 53 1.43 -12.79 13.93
CA ASP A 53 0.02 -13.18 14.08
C ASP A 53 -0.40 -13.27 15.56
N ILE A 54 0.44 -13.88 16.41
CA ILE A 54 0.17 -14.03 17.85
C ILE A 54 0.20 -12.67 18.56
N THR A 55 1.18 -11.83 18.25
CA THR A 55 1.28 -10.47 18.81
C THR A 55 0.04 -9.65 18.48
N THR A 56 -0.39 -9.69 17.22
CA THR A 56 -1.61 -9.01 16.74
C THR A 56 -2.85 -9.50 17.47
N LYS A 57 -3.05 -10.82 17.58
CA LYS A 57 -4.19 -11.39 18.33
C LYS A 57 -4.20 -10.98 19.80
N ARG A 58 -3.05 -10.96 20.45
CA ARG A 58 -2.94 -10.53 21.85
C ARG A 58 -3.34 -9.06 22.00
N LEU A 59 -2.93 -8.21 21.06
CA LEU A 59 -3.31 -6.81 21.06
C LEU A 59 -4.81 -6.61 20.82
N GLU A 60 -5.39 -7.33 19.84
CA GLU A 60 -6.83 -7.32 19.58
C GLU A 60 -7.63 -7.74 20.83
N GLN A 61 -7.18 -8.78 21.54
CA GLN A 61 -7.80 -9.21 22.80
C GLN A 61 -7.70 -8.13 23.89
N LYS A 62 -6.54 -7.47 24.04
CA LYS A 62 -6.37 -6.36 24.99
C LYS A 62 -7.33 -5.20 24.68
N ILE A 63 -7.41 -4.81 23.41
CA ILE A 63 -8.31 -3.73 22.95
C ILE A 63 -9.77 -4.13 23.20
N SER A 64 -10.17 -5.35 22.82
CA SER A 64 -11.53 -5.85 23.07
C SER A 64 -11.87 -5.87 24.57
N SER A 65 -10.94 -6.32 25.41
CA SER A 65 -11.11 -6.35 26.87
C SER A 65 -11.29 -4.95 27.45
N ALA A 66 -10.58 -3.96 26.92
CA ALA A 66 -10.78 -2.56 27.31
C ALA A 66 -12.19 -2.09 26.95
N TRP A 67 -12.69 -2.39 25.74
CA TRP A 67 -14.04 -2.01 25.32
C TRP A 67 -15.14 -2.71 26.12
N HIS A 68 -14.91 -3.93 26.61
CA HIS A 68 -15.85 -4.61 27.51
C HIS A 68 -16.11 -3.82 28.80
N LEU A 69 -15.12 -3.09 29.32
CA LEU A 69 -15.32 -2.21 30.50
C LEU A 69 -16.37 -1.12 30.24
N TYR A 70 -16.47 -0.65 28.98
CA TYR A 70 -17.44 0.35 28.55
C TYR A 70 -18.80 -0.27 28.15
N GLN A 71 -18.80 -1.46 27.55
CA GLN A 71 -20.01 -2.06 26.97
C GLN A 71 -20.81 -2.93 27.95
N ASP A 72 -20.15 -3.60 28.90
CA ASP A 72 -20.77 -4.68 29.66
C ASP A 72 -21.44 -4.21 30.97
N SER A 73 -21.28 -2.93 31.33
CA SER A 73 -21.63 -2.45 32.67
C SER A 73 -21.87 -0.94 32.72
N PHE A 74 -22.86 -0.53 33.54
CA PHE A 74 -23.12 0.88 33.90
C PHE A 74 -22.46 1.30 35.23
N LYS A 75 -21.45 0.56 35.70
CA LYS A 75 -20.65 0.95 36.88
C LYS A 75 -19.87 2.24 36.57
N ASN A 76 -19.59 3.02 37.62
CA ASN A 76 -18.74 4.20 37.52
C ASN A 76 -17.26 3.80 37.46
N ASN A 77 -16.81 3.28 36.31
CA ASN A 77 -15.45 2.74 36.09
C ASN A 77 -14.62 3.59 35.11
N ASP A 78 -14.93 4.88 34.98
CA ASP A 78 -14.28 5.79 34.02
C ASP A 78 -12.75 5.77 34.13
N ASN A 79 -12.22 5.89 35.35
CA ASN A 79 -10.77 5.87 35.60
C ASN A 79 -10.11 4.56 35.16
N GLU A 80 -10.76 3.42 35.40
CA GLU A 80 -10.26 2.10 35.00
C GLU A 80 -10.24 1.99 33.47
N PHE A 81 -11.32 2.42 32.82
CA PHE A 81 -11.43 2.41 31.37
C PHE A 81 -10.38 3.32 30.69
N ILE A 82 -10.27 4.57 31.13
CA ILE A 82 -9.28 5.54 30.60
C ILE A 82 -7.85 5.05 30.82
N SER A 83 -7.55 4.53 32.01
CA SER A 83 -6.21 4.01 32.32
C SER A 83 -5.84 2.81 31.46
N THR A 84 -6.81 1.93 31.17
CA THR A 84 -6.61 0.76 30.31
C THR A 84 -6.32 1.18 28.87
N LEU A 85 -7.11 2.10 28.30
CA LEU A 85 -6.88 2.63 26.96
C LEU A 85 -5.53 3.35 26.85
N SER A 86 -5.19 4.19 27.83
CA SER A 86 -3.91 4.90 27.87
C SER A 86 -2.73 3.94 27.99
N SER A 87 -2.86 2.87 28.78
CA SER A 87 -1.83 1.83 28.91
C SER A 87 -1.57 1.12 27.57
N ILE A 88 -2.61 0.85 26.79
CA ILE A 88 -2.47 0.27 25.44
C ILE A 88 -1.67 1.21 24.54
N LEU A 89 -2.00 2.51 24.53
CA LEU A 89 -1.24 3.51 23.76
C LEU A 89 0.22 3.61 24.23
N ASN A 90 0.49 3.54 25.53
CA ASN A 90 1.85 3.62 26.06
C ASN A 90 2.73 2.39 25.74
N THR A 91 2.12 1.20 25.62
CA THR A 91 2.88 -0.06 25.57
C THR A 91 2.93 -0.69 24.19
N GLU A 92 1.92 -0.44 23.35
CA GLU A 92 1.74 -1.18 22.08
C GLU A 92 1.54 -0.25 20.88
N LEU A 93 1.79 1.08 21.02
CA LEU A 93 1.51 2.10 19.99
C LEU A 93 1.89 1.69 18.57
N THR A 94 3.05 1.03 18.43
CA THR A 94 3.61 0.62 17.14
C THR A 94 2.79 -0.44 16.42
N ASN A 95 2.08 -1.27 17.18
CA ASN A 95 1.34 -2.42 16.69
C ASN A 95 -0.16 -2.14 16.52
N ILE A 96 -0.66 -0.98 16.99
CA ILE A 96 -2.09 -0.66 16.94
C ILE A 96 -2.51 -0.32 15.50
N PRO A 97 -3.50 -1.02 14.92
CA PRO A 97 -4.07 -0.68 13.62
C PRO A 97 -4.73 0.70 13.62
N LEU A 98 -4.67 1.43 12.49
CA LEU A 98 -5.16 2.82 12.38
C LEU A 98 -6.60 3.00 12.88
N ASN A 99 -7.50 2.09 12.52
CA ASN A 99 -8.92 2.16 12.93
C ASN A 99 -9.09 2.04 14.45
N SER A 100 -8.29 1.19 15.09
CA SER A 100 -8.31 1.00 16.53
C SER A 100 -7.68 2.21 17.22
N PHE A 101 -6.57 2.72 16.69
CA PHE A 101 -5.93 3.92 17.18
C PHE A 101 -6.88 5.13 17.14
N ASP A 102 -7.53 5.36 16.00
CA ASP A 102 -8.56 6.39 15.83
C ASP A 102 -9.68 6.26 16.86
N SER A 103 -10.23 5.06 17.02
CA SER A 103 -11.32 4.80 17.98
C SER A 103 -10.90 5.05 19.43
N ILE A 104 -9.67 4.67 19.80
CA ILE A 104 -9.13 4.88 21.15
C ILE A 104 -8.90 6.37 21.41
N VAL A 105 -8.29 7.08 20.46
CA VAL A 105 -8.01 8.52 20.59
C VAL A 105 -9.31 9.33 20.65
N ASP A 106 -10.28 9.04 19.80
CA ASP A 106 -11.60 9.68 19.82
C ASP A 106 -12.28 9.50 21.17
N MET A 107 -12.28 8.26 21.69
CA MET A 107 -12.87 7.98 23.01
C MET A 107 -12.14 8.70 24.14
N LEU A 108 -10.80 8.68 24.17
CA LEU A 108 -10.02 9.38 25.20
C LEU A 108 -10.25 10.90 25.16
N ARG A 109 -10.37 11.49 23.96
CA ARG A 109 -10.71 12.92 23.82
C ARG A 109 -12.12 13.24 24.33
N ASN A 110 -13.08 12.33 24.22
CA ASN A 110 -14.41 12.50 24.83
C ASN A 110 -14.39 12.51 26.37
N PHE A 111 -13.31 12.02 26.99
CA PHE A 111 -13.02 12.15 28.42
C PHE A 111 -12.03 13.28 28.75
N ASP A 112 -11.86 14.24 27.84
CA ASP A 112 -10.94 15.39 27.98
C ASP A 112 -9.46 15.01 28.19
N VAL A 113 -9.06 13.80 27.78
CA VAL A 113 -7.66 13.35 27.85
C VAL A 113 -6.87 13.91 26.66
N ASN A 114 -5.76 14.61 26.94
CA ASN A 114 -4.85 15.06 25.89
C ASN A 114 -4.16 13.86 25.22
N CYS A 115 -4.34 13.72 23.91
CA CYS A 115 -3.78 12.62 23.10
C CYS A 115 -2.75 13.08 22.07
N ASP A 116 -2.31 14.34 22.11
CA ASP A 116 -1.51 14.93 21.04
C ASP A 116 -0.13 14.29 20.92
N GLU A 117 0.48 13.91 22.05
CA GLU A 117 1.74 13.18 22.07
C GLU A 117 1.59 11.79 21.43
N TYR A 118 0.50 11.07 21.71
CA TYR A 118 0.21 9.77 21.09
C TYR A 118 0.06 9.89 19.59
N ILE A 119 -0.67 10.90 19.11
CA ILE A 119 -0.83 11.18 17.68
C ILE A 119 0.52 11.50 17.04
N ASN A 120 1.31 12.40 17.63
CA ASN A 120 2.63 12.74 17.11
C ASN A 120 3.52 11.49 16.99
N ASN A 121 3.59 10.68 18.04
CA ASN A 121 4.41 9.45 18.06
C ASN A 121 3.89 8.38 17.09
N TYR A 122 2.57 8.27 16.90
CA TYR A 122 1.99 7.33 15.95
C TYR A 122 2.35 7.70 14.49
N PHE A 123 2.49 9.00 14.20
CA PHE A 123 2.76 9.50 12.85
C PHE A 123 4.25 9.53 12.45
N VAL A 124 5.20 9.31 13.37
CA VAL A 124 6.66 9.34 13.07
C VAL A 124 7.05 8.35 11.97
N ASP A 125 6.48 7.15 11.98
CA ASP A 125 6.81 6.05 11.07
C ASP A 125 5.53 5.46 10.41
N ILE A 126 4.58 6.32 10.07
CA ILE A 126 3.26 5.90 9.56
C ILE A 126 3.35 5.17 8.21
N ASP A 127 4.30 5.57 7.38
CA ASP A 127 4.61 5.00 6.07
C ASP A 127 5.14 3.55 6.15
N LYS A 128 5.79 3.18 7.26
CA LYS A 128 6.23 1.80 7.52
C LYS A 128 5.08 0.88 7.94
N ARG A 129 3.98 1.45 8.43
CA ARG A 129 2.84 0.70 8.99
C ARG A 129 1.68 0.61 8.03
N ILE A 130 1.49 1.65 7.23
CA ILE A 130 0.39 1.80 6.31
C ILE A 130 0.97 2.03 4.93
N ASP A 131 0.54 1.22 3.96
CA ASP A 131 0.82 1.49 2.56
C ASP A 131 0.06 2.74 2.11
N LEU A 132 0.69 3.90 2.29
CA LEU A 132 0.16 5.23 1.92
C LEU A 132 -0.09 5.38 0.41
N SER A 133 0.48 4.50 -0.42
CA SER A 133 0.24 4.46 -1.85
C SER A 133 -1.05 3.71 -2.23
N ASN A 134 -1.62 2.95 -1.29
CA ASN A 134 -2.81 2.17 -1.52
C ASN A 134 -4.01 3.07 -1.81
N ARG A 135 -4.52 2.98 -3.05
CA ARG A 135 -5.68 3.76 -3.53
C ARG A 135 -6.94 3.55 -2.69
N ARG A 136 -7.07 2.43 -1.98
CA ARG A 136 -8.22 2.15 -1.11
C ARG A 136 -8.19 2.95 0.20
N LEU A 137 -7.07 3.57 0.58
CA LEU A 137 -6.97 4.43 1.76
C LEU A 137 -7.98 5.57 1.76
N GLY A 138 -8.35 6.08 0.57
CA GLY A 138 -9.38 7.10 0.44
C GLY A 138 -10.72 6.71 1.06
N TYR A 139 -11.09 5.44 1.01
CA TYR A 139 -12.32 4.94 1.64
C TYR A 139 -12.20 4.98 3.17
N PHE A 140 -11.07 4.50 3.70
CA PHE A 140 -10.82 4.47 5.15
C PHE A 140 -10.74 5.86 5.77
N LEU A 141 -10.26 6.87 5.03
CA LEU A 141 -10.19 8.26 5.51
C LEU A 141 -11.56 8.85 5.85
N GLY A 142 -12.63 8.39 5.21
CA GLY A 142 -13.99 8.83 5.50
C GLY A 142 -14.55 8.25 6.81
N ASP A 143 -14.02 7.11 7.23
CA ASP A 143 -14.50 6.36 8.39
C ASP A 143 -13.80 6.73 9.71
N LEU A 144 -12.75 7.56 9.64
CA LEU A 144 -12.02 8.05 10.81
C LEU A 144 -12.87 9.05 11.59
N ARG A 145 -12.92 8.89 12.91
CA ARG A 145 -13.69 9.74 13.83
C ARG A 145 -12.90 10.98 14.24
N CYS A 146 -11.60 10.81 14.46
CA CYS A 146 -10.74 11.89 14.92
C CYS A 146 -10.28 12.77 13.74
N GLN A 147 -10.78 14.01 13.70
CA GLN A 147 -10.45 14.98 12.65
C GLN A 147 -8.94 15.25 12.54
N ASP A 148 -8.22 15.33 13.65
CA ASP A 148 -6.76 15.57 13.67
C ASP A 148 -5.98 14.42 12.98
N ILE A 149 -6.35 13.16 13.27
CA ILE A 149 -5.78 11.99 12.59
C ILE A 149 -6.11 12.03 11.09
N GLN A 150 -7.37 12.35 10.76
CA GLN A 150 -7.83 12.42 9.38
C GLN A 150 -7.06 13.49 8.58
N GLU A 151 -6.89 14.69 9.13
CA GLU A 151 -6.18 15.80 8.50
C GLU A 151 -4.69 15.49 8.32
N ARG A 152 -4.03 14.96 9.36
CA ARG A 152 -2.62 14.55 9.28
C ARG A 152 -2.40 13.47 8.23
N LEU A 153 -3.29 12.47 8.16
CA LEU A 153 -3.15 11.41 7.17
C LEU A 153 -3.37 11.93 5.74
N LYS A 154 -4.35 12.81 5.53
CA LYS A 154 -4.56 13.51 4.25
C LYS A 154 -3.31 14.29 3.84
N GLU A 155 -2.73 15.04 4.77
CA GLU A 155 -1.54 15.85 4.51
C GLU A 155 -0.30 15.00 4.20
N THR A 156 -0.09 13.90 4.94
CA THR A 156 1.01 12.97 4.68
C THR A 156 0.85 12.31 3.30
N ILE A 157 -0.37 11.88 2.92
CA ILE A 157 -0.65 11.34 1.59
C ILE A 157 -0.41 12.39 0.50
N ARG A 158 -0.83 13.64 0.72
CA ARG A 158 -0.59 14.75 -0.21
C ARG A 158 0.91 14.96 -0.43
N LYS A 159 1.69 15.07 0.65
CA LYS A 159 3.16 15.24 0.58
C LYS A 159 3.83 14.08 -0.15
N LEU A 160 3.40 12.84 0.10
CA LEU A 160 3.94 11.67 -0.59
C LEU A 160 3.64 11.70 -2.09
N LYS A 161 2.43 12.12 -2.48
CA LYS A 161 2.08 12.30 -3.89
C LYS A 161 2.93 13.39 -4.53
N GLU A 162 3.11 14.52 -3.86
CA GLU A 162 3.94 15.62 -4.34
C GLU A 162 5.40 15.21 -4.51
N SER A 163 5.98 14.47 -3.55
CA SER A 163 7.36 13.99 -3.64
C SER A 163 7.56 12.96 -4.75
N ASN A 164 6.55 12.15 -5.02
CA ASN A 164 6.59 11.12 -6.07
C ASN A 164 6.08 11.62 -7.42
N ARG A 165 5.68 12.89 -7.54
CA ARG A 165 5.06 13.45 -8.75
C ARG A 165 6.08 13.52 -9.88
N ASN A 166 5.96 12.61 -10.83
CA ASN A 166 6.74 12.58 -12.08
C ASN A 166 5.88 12.06 -13.24
N ILE A 167 6.36 12.26 -14.48
CA ILE A 167 5.62 11.85 -15.69
C ILE A 167 5.22 10.37 -15.63
N THR A 168 6.12 9.49 -15.16
CA THR A 168 5.84 8.04 -15.06
C THR A 168 4.70 7.74 -14.09
N SER A 169 4.73 8.31 -12.88
CA SER A 169 3.69 8.11 -11.86
C SER A 169 2.31 8.56 -12.37
N ILE A 170 2.25 9.73 -13.03
CA ILE A 170 1.00 10.27 -13.55
C ILE A 170 0.53 9.44 -14.75
N ALA A 171 1.42 9.03 -15.65
CA ALA A 171 1.06 8.19 -16.78
C ALA A 171 0.50 6.82 -16.34
N ILE A 172 1.06 6.22 -15.27
CA ILE A 172 0.55 4.99 -14.66
C ILE A 172 -0.86 5.23 -14.09
N ASP A 173 -1.06 6.30 -13.33
CA ASP A 173 -2.35 6.63 -12.75
C ASP A 173 -3.40 6.84 -13.86
N LEU A 174 -3.08 7.66 -14.86
CA LEU A 174 -3.95 7.89 -16.02
C LEU A 174 -4.27 6.61 -16.78
N ALA A 175 -3.31 5.70 -16.96
CA ALA A 175 -3.54 4.43 -17.66
C ALA A 175 -4.52 3.52 -16.90
N GLN A 176 -4.53 3.58 -15.57
CA GLN A 176 -5.29 2.66 -14.71
C GLN A 176 -6.63 3.20 -14.23
N THR A 177 -6.83 4.52 -14.21
CA THR A 177 -8.03 5.15 -13.67
C THR A 177 -8.78 5.95 -14.73
N ASN A 178 -10.08 6.14 -14.55
CA ASN A 178 -10.88 7.05 -15.40
C ASN A 178 -11.03 8.45 -14.81
N GLY A 179 -10.25 8.77 -13.77
CA GLY A 179 -10.27 10.06 -13.10
C GLY A 179 -8.86 10.55 -12.82
N TRP A 180 -8.66 11.86 -12.95
CA TRP A 180 -7.39 12.55 -12.74
C TRP A 180 -7.65 13.82 -11.95
N ASN A 181 -6.63 14.30 -11.24
CA ASN A 181 -6.71 15.59 -10.55
C ASN A 181 -6.14 16.70 -11.46
N PRO A 182 -6.65 17.94 -11.36
CA PRO A 182 -6.17 19.06 -12.18
C PRO A 182 -4.69 19.40 -12.00
N GLU A 183 -4.12 19.16 -10.82
CA GLU A 183 -2.72 19.47 -10.55
C GLU A 183 -1.75 18.61 -11.38
N ASP A 184 -2.04 17.31 -11.51
CA ASP A 184 -1.24 16.40 -12.32
C ASP A 184 -1.32 16.76 -13.81
N ILE A 185 -2.47 17.24 -14.27
CA ILE A 185 -2.63 17.73 -15.65
C ILE A 185 -1.81 19.00 -15.87
N ASN A 186 -1.90 19.96 -14.95
CA ASN A 186 -1.09 21.18 -15.02
C ASN A 186 0.42 20.86 -14.98
N TYR A 187 0.81 19.90 -14.15
CA TYR A 187 2.18 19.42 -14.07
C TYR A 187 2.64 18.80 -15.39
N LEU A 188 1.87 17.89 -15.98
CA LEU A 188 2.17 17.33 -17.31
C LEU A 188 2.26 18.40 -18.40
N ASN A 189 1.38 19.40 -18.37
CA ASN A 189 1.40 20.46 -19.37
C ASN A 189 2.62 21.39 -19.25
N SER A 190 3.26 21.45 -18.09
CA SER A 190 4.48 22.25 -17.89
C SER A 190 5.69 21.71 -18.66
N PHE A 191 5.67 20.43 -19.05
CA PHE A 191 6.72 19.81 -19.84
C PHE A 191 6.62 20.19 -21.32
N SER A 192 7.79 20.30 -21.95
CA SER A 192 7.92 20.52 -23.39
C SER A 192 7.80 19.20 -24.17
N THR A 193 7.59 19.31 -25.49
CA THR A 193 7.68 18.17 -26.41
C THR A 193 9.02 17.43 -26.27
N HIS A 194 10.13 18.15 -26.08
CA HIS A 194 11.45 17.54 -25.93
C HIS A 194 11.56 16.69 -24.65
N ASP A 195 10.97 17.14 -23.55
CA ASP A 195 10.95 16.39 -22.30
C ASP A 195 10.18 15.07 -22.46
N PHE A 196 9.07 15.08 -23.19
CA PHE A 196 8.36 13.85 -23.54
C PHE A 196 9.19 12.93 -24.45
N VAL A 197 10.00 13.46 -25.38
CA VAL A 197 10.91 12.64 -26.20
C VAL A 197 11.93 11.92 -25.32
N ILE A 198 12.59 12.65 -24.41
CA ILE A 198 13.56 12.08 -23.47
C ILE A 198 12.87 11.00 -22.62
N TRP A 199 11.76 11.35 -21.99
CA TRP A 199 11.04 10.46 -21.08
C TRP A 199 10.62 9.15 -21.76
N ILE A 200 10.03 9.21 -22.97
CA ILE A 200 9.58 8.02 -23.72
C ILE A 200 10.77 7.09 -24.03
N LYS A 201 11.94 7.66 -24.35
CA LYS A 201 13.15 6.89 -24.71
C LYS A 201 13.85 6.25 -23.52
N GLU A 202 13.76 6.87 -22.35
CA GLU A 202 14.33 6.36 -21.10
C GLU A 202 13.48 5.24 -20.46
N GLN A 203 12.22 5.08 -20.88
CA GLN A 203 11.38 3.98 -20.36
C GLN A 203 11.81 2.62 -20.94
N GLU A 204 12.34 1.75 -20.10
CA GLU A 204 12.78 0.41 -20.49
C GLU A 204 11.61 -0.56 -20.75
N ASN A 205 10.54 -0.50 -19.94
CA ASN A 205 9.40 -1.42 -19.99
C ASN A 205 8.06 -0.66 -19.94
N ASN A 206 7.01 -1.21 -20.54
CA ASN A 206 5.64 -0.67 -20.57
C ASN A 206 5.44 0.74 -21.16
N SER A 207 6.47 1.33 -21.77
CA SER A 207 6.41 2.68 -22.37
C SER A 207 5.23 2.86 -23.33
N VAL A 208 4.96 1.84 -24.16
CA VAL A 208 3.85 1.85 -25.11
C VAL A 208 2.49 2.00 -24.42
N ASP A 209 2.27 1.25 -23.34
CA ASP A 209 1.00 1.27 -22.60
C ASP A 209 0.82 2.62 -21.89
N LEU A 210 1.88 3.11 -21.22
CA LEU A 210 1.87 4.39 -20.53
C LEU A 210 1.62 5.57 -21.47
N VAL A 211 2.21 5.55 -22.67
CA VAL A 211 1.94 6.59 -23.67
C VAL A 211 0.51 6.46 -24.19
N ARG A 212 0.06 5.25 -24.54
CA ARG A 212 -1.23 5.04 -25.22
C ARG A 212 -2.42 5.27 -24.30
N ASN A 213 -2.39 4.65 -23.12
CA ASN A 213 -3.51 4.63 -22.18
C ASN A 213 -3.37 5.71 -21.09
N GLY A 214 -2.15 6.22 -20.86
CA GLY A 214 -1.88 7.32 -19.94
C GLY A 214 -1.82 8.67 -20.65
N LEU A 215 -0.72 8.97 -21.33
CA LEU A 215 -0.46 10.31 -21.88
C LEU A 215 -1.38 10.70 -23.05
N LEU A 216 -1.81 9.74 -23.87
CA LEU A 216 -2.78 9.94 -24.96
C LEU A 216 -4.23 9.65 -24.56
N LYS A 217 -4.52 9.46 -23.26
CA LYS A 217 -5.87 9.20 -22.76
C LYS A 217 -6.88 10.26 -23.21
N PHE A 218 -6.43 11.52 -23.27
CA PHE A 218 -7.25 12.66 -23.61
C PHE A 218 -7.62 12.77 -25.09
N ARG A 219 -6.93 12.05 -25.99
CA ARG A 219 -7.12 12.14 -27.45
C ARG A 219 -8.57 11.91 -27.90
N ASN A 220 -9.32 11.07 -27.18
CA ASN A 220 -10.69 10.70 -27.53
C ASN A 220 -11.75 11.25 -26.57
N ILE A 221 -11.37 12.16 -25.67
CA ILE A 221 -12.31 12.72 -24.69
C ILE A 221 -13.05 13.88 -25.34
N GLN A 222 -14.38 13.89 -25.26
CA GLN A 222 -15.25 14.94 -25.81
C GLN A 222 -15.24 16.25 -24.98
N ASN A 223 -14.29 16.40 -24.05
CA ASN A 223 -14.21 17.54 -23.16
C ASN A 223 -13.36 18.65 -23.80
N ASN A 224 -13.85 19.89 -23.75
CA ASN A 224 -13.26 21.06 -24.41
C ASN A 224 -12.20 21.78 -23.56
N ASP A 225 -11.54 21.10 -22.61
CA ASP A 225 -10.47 21.74 -21.85
C ASP A 225 -9.21 21.86 -22.73
N PRO A 226 -8.73 23.07 -23.06
CA PRO A 226 -7.61 23.26 -23.98
C PRO A 226 -6.32 22.59 -23.50
N ILE A 227 -6.16 22.40 -22.19
CA ILE A 227 -4.96 21.78 -21.62
C ILE A 227 -4.81 20.32 -22.06
N TYR A 228 -5.91 19.63 -22.27
CA TYR A 228 -5.93 18.23 -22.70
C TYR A 228 -5.45 18.08 -24.15
N GLU A 229 -5.87 19.01 -25.00
CA GLU A 229 -5.42 19.09 -26.39
C GLU A 229 -3.93 19.45 -26.44
N GLU A 230 -3.48 20.40 -25.63
CA GLU A 230 -2.08 20.83 -25.59
C GLU A 230 -1.13 19.67 -25.19
N ILE A 231 -1.46 18.93 -24.12
CA ILE A 231 -0.70 17.74 -23.71
C ILE A 231 -0.70 16.69 -24.82
N THR A 232 -1.88 16.39 -25.40
CA THR A 232 -2.01 15.39 -26.46
C THR A 232 -1.13 15.76 -27.67
N ASN A 233 -1.14 17.03 -28.07
CA ASN A 233 -0.34 17.52 -29.18
C ASN A 233 1.16 17.44 -28.89
N LYS A 234 1.62 17.85 -27.70
CA LYS A 234 3.03 17.71 -27.28
C LYS A 234 3.49 16.25 -27.35
N VAL A 235 2.66 15.31 -26.90
CA VAL A 235 2.98 13.87 -26.92
C VAL A 235 2.98 13.32 -28.34
N ILE A 236 2.03 13.72 -29.20
CA ILE A 236 2.00 13.33 -30.62
C ILE A 236 3.24 13.83 -31.35
N GLU A 237 3.63 15.09 -31.15
CA GLU A 237 4.84 15.65 -31.75
C GLU A 237 6.10 14.94 -31.24
N ALA A 238 6.16 14.58 -29.96
CA ALA A 238 7.26 13.77 -29.43
C ALA A 238 7.35 12.41 -30.12
N LEU A 239 6.22 11.75 -30.35
CA LEU A 239 6.16 10.48 -31.10
C LEU A 239 6.62 10.65 -32.56
N LYS A 240 6.24 11.75 -33.23
CA LYS A 240 6.72 12.05 -34.59
C LYS A 240 8.24 12.23 -34.63
N VAL A 241 8.82 12.95 -33.66
CA VAL A 241 10.29 13.09 -33.54
C VAL A 241 10.95 11.71 -33.39
N ILE A 242 10.47 10.87 -32.47
CA ILE A 242 11.02 9.52 -32.22
C ILE A 242 10.90 8.62 -33.47
N ALA A 243 9.82 8.77 -34.24
CA ALA A 243 9.62 8.00 -35.46
C ALA A 243 10.63 8.29 -36.57
N LEU A 244 11.15 9.51 -36.63
CA LEU A 244 12.17 9.91 -37.61
C LEU A 244 13.54 9.28 -37.30
N GLU A 245 13.77 8.81 -36.08
CA GLU A 245 15.05 8.22 -35.67
C GLU A 245 15.30 6.82 -36.27
N SER A 246 14.25 6.04 -36.56
CA SER A 246 14.41 4.69 -37.11
C SER A 246 13.15 4.14 -37.76
N LYS A 247 13.33 3.20 -38.71
CA LYS A 247 12.21 2.54 -39.39
C LYS A 247 11.29 1.77 -38.43
N ILE A 248 11.86 1.17 -37.38
CA ILE A 248 11.08 0.45 -36.36
C ILE A 248 10.21 1.42 -35.54
N ASN A 249 10.73 2.60 -35.17
CA ASN A 249 9.94 3.61 -34.47
C ASN A 249 8.84 4.18 -35.35
N GLN A 250 9.12 4.41 -36.64
CA GLN A 250 8.10 4.81 -37.63
C GLN A 250 6.94 3.80 -37.66
N LEU A 251 7.24 2.50 -37.69
CA LEU A 251 6.23 1.45 -37.68
C LEU A 251 5.47 1.37 -36.34
N ARG A 252 6.14 1.59 -35.20
CA ARG A 252 5.48 1.63 -33.87
C ARG A 252 4.47 2.77 -33.80
N VAL A 253 4.88 3.99 -34.17
CA VAL A 253 4.02 5.18 -34.18
C VAL A 253 2.81 5.00 -35.09
N LYS A 254 3.04 4.51 -36.31
CA LYS A 254 1.96 4.22 -37.25
C LYS A 254 1.03 3.11 -36.77
N ASN A 255 1.57 1.94 -36.41
CA ASN A 255 0.74 0.74 -36.22
C ASN A 255 0.09 0.68 -34.84
N ILE A 256 0.79 1.14 -33.79
CA ILE A 256 0.34 1.07 -32.41
C ILE A 256 -0.46 2.31 -32.05
N PHE A 257 0.10 3.49 -32.29
CA PHE A 257 -0.51 4.77 -31.89
C PHE A 257 -1.45 5.34 -32.95
N LYS A 258 -1.47 4.80 -34.17
CA LYS A 258 -2.33 5.26 -35.27
C LYS A 258 -2.12 6.77 -35.54
N ILE A 259 -0.85 7.15 -35.64
CA ILE A 259 -0.42 8.50 -35.99
C ILE A 259 0.30 8.41 -37.33
N ASP A 260 -0.18 9.15 -38.32
CA ASP A 260 0.47 9.27 -39.61
C ASP A 260 1.59 10.31 -39.54
N ILE A 261 2.71 10.00 -40.19
CA ILE A 261 3.97 10.77 -40.13
C ILE A 261 4.22 11.48 -41.47
N ASN A 262 3.26 11.38 -42.40
CA ASN A 262 3.36 11.86 -43.77
C ASN A 262 2.54 13.15 -44.01
N GLU A 263 2.09 13.84 -42.96
CA GLU A 263 1.51 15.17 -43.09
C GLU A 263 2.60 16.24 -42.88
N GLN A 264 3.37 16.49 -43.93
CA GLN A 264 4.01 17.76 -44.23
C GLN A 264 3.67 18.14 -45.66
#